data_AF-A0A3A8PIG8-F1
#
_entry.id   AF-A0A3A8PIG8-F1
#
_cell.length_a   1.000
_cell.length_b   1.000
_cell.length_c   1.000
_cell.angle_alpha   90.00
_cell.angle_beta   90.00
_cell.angle_gamma   90.00
#
_symmetry.space_group_name_H-M   'P 1'
#
loop_
_entity.id
_entity.type
_entity.pdbx_description
1 polymer ?
#
loop_
_entity_poly.entity_id
_entity_poly.type
_entity_poly.pdbx_seq_one_letter_code
_entity_poly.pdbx_strand_id
1 'polypeptide(L)'
;MRTPVLLTAALLVLSACGADFESQSEIRRVRVLAIKAEPAELALDPNASTLPPPVTFNALAVTPDARPVTVTYALCRPDVNPYGDTGCPGAGGVALQNGVLSLSDPAVQALL
;
A
#
# COMPACT_ATOMS: atom_id res chain seq x y z
N MET A 1 45.67 12.74 26.80
CA MET A 1 45.14 13.25 25.52
C MET A 1 44.57 12.09 24.70
N ARG A 2 43.38 11.55 25.04
CA ARG A 2 42.73 10.42 24.32
C ARG A 2 41.21 10.58 24.21
N THR A 3 40.62 11.41 25.06
CA THR A 3 39.20 11.77 25.07
C THR A 3 38.67 12.51 23.84
N PRO A 4 39.41 13.42 23.17
CA PRO A 4 38.80 14.18 22.06
C PRO A 4 38.62 13.34 20.79
N VAL A 5 39.35 12.23 20.65
CA VAL A 5 39.29 11.35 19.47
C VAL A 5 38.07 10.42 19.52
N LEU A 6 37.63 10.03 20.72
CA LEU A 6 36.44 9.18 20.88
C LEU A 6 35.14 9.95 20.62
N LEU A 7 35.10 11.25 20.94
CA LEU A 7 33.93 12.09 20.70
C LEU A 7 33.71 12.35 19.20
N THR A 8 34.79 12.60 18.45
CA THR A 8 34.71 12.81 17.00
C THR A 8 34.31 11.52 16.27
N ALA A 9 34.81 10.36 16.70
CA ALA A 9 34.40 9.07 16.14
C ALA A 9 32.91 8.78 16.35
N ALA A 10 32.36 9.09 17.52
CA ALA A 10 30.93 8.90 17.80
C ALA A 10 30.05 9.82 16.92
N LEU A 11 30.44 11.09 16.74
CA LEU A 11 29.73 12.04 15.86
C LEU A 11 29.74 11.60 14.39
N LEU A 12 30.86 11.01 13.92
CA LEU A 12 30.98 10.46 12.57
C LEU A 12 30.06 9.24 12.35
N VAL A 13 29.89 8.38 13.35
CA VAL A 13 28.98 7.22 13.28
C VAL A 13 27.51 7.65 13.29
N LEU A 14 27.15 8.68 14.06
CA LEU A 14 25.78 9.22 14.04
C LEU A 14 25.44 9.89 12.70
N SER A 15 26.41 10.50 12.00
CA SER A 15 26.21 11.04 10.65
C SER A 15 26.15 9.98 9.55
N ALA A 16 26.59 8.75 9.82
CA ALA A 16 26.54 7.63 8.88
C ALA A 16 25.18 6.89 8.90
N CYS A 17 24.37 7.08 9.95
CA CYS A 17 22.95 6.71 9.95
C CYS A 17 22.14 7.82 9.27
N GLY A 18 22.24 7.89 7.94
CA GLY A 18 21.41 8.79 7.14
C GLY A 18 19.93 8.43 7.26
N ALA A 19 19.05 9.41 7.06
CA ALA A 19 17.59 9.23 7.02
C ALA A 19 17.13 8.23 5.92
N ASP A 20 18.04 7.85 5.03
CA ASP A 20 17.86 6.89 3.94
C ASP A 20 18.00 5.42 4.38
N PHE A 21 18.17 5.11 5.67
CA PHE A 21 18.16 3.71 6.09
C PHE A 21 16.79 3.04 5.86
N GLU A 22 15.71 3.81 5.99
CA GLU A 22 14.35 3.37 5.66
C GLU A 22 14.15 3.18 4.15
N SER A 23 14.85 3.96 3.30
CA SER A 23 14.77 3.85 1.83
C SER A 23 15.51 2.63 1.27
N GLN A 24 16.40 2.00 2.06
CA GLN A 24 17.03 0.73 1.70
C GLN A 24 16.09 -0.50 1.80
N SER A 25 14.86 -0.31 2.28
CA SER A 25 13.83 -1.36 2.29
C SER A 25 13.15 -1.55 0.94
N GLU A 26 13.61 -0.90 -0.14
CA GLU A 26 13.07 -1.09 -1.49
C GLU A 26 13.22 -2.56 -1.92
N ILE A 27 12.18 -3.37 -1.69
CA ILE A 27 12.13 -4.74 -2.19
C ILE A 27 11.92 -4.68 -3.70
N ARG A 28 13.01 -4.52 -4.45
CA ARG A 28 13.05 -4.37 -5.91
C ARG A 28 12.43 -5.52 -6.73
N ARG A 29 11.88 -6.56 -6.10
CA ARG A 29 11.38 -7.77 -6.78
C ARG A 29 10.24 -8.49 -6.05
N VAL A 30 9.32 -7.79 -5.35
CA VAL A 30 8.04 -8.44 -5.00
C VAL A 30 7.25 -8.61 -6.28
N ARG A 31 6.99 -9.85 -6.69
CA ARG A 31 6.12 -10.13 -7.83
C ARG A 31 4.75 -10.51 -7.31
N VAL A 32 3.75 -9.70 -7.64
CA VAL A 32 2.35 -10.11 -7.53
C VAL A 32 2.09 -11.04 -8.71
N LEU A 33 1.87 -12.33 -8.43
CA LEU A 33 1.67 -13.37 -9.45
C LEU A 33 0.23 -13.35 -9.99
N ALA A 34 -0.73 -13.11 -9.09
CA ALA A 34 -2.14 -13.03 -9.44
C ALA A 34 -2.88 -12.15 -8.43
N ILE A 35 -3.92 -11.47 -8.92
CA ILE A 35 -4.94 -10.83 -8.11
C ILE A 35 -6.27 -11.47 -8.47
N LYS A 36 -7.02 -11.93 -7.47
CA LYS A 36 -8.35 -12.51 -7.59
C LYS A 36 -9.35 -11.55 -6.96
N ALA A 37 -10.44 -11.29 -7.67
CA ALA A 37 -11.60 -10.57 -7.16
C ALA A 37 -12.78 -11.55 -7.01
N GLU A 38 -13.51 -11.45 -5.90
CA GLU A 38 -14.73 -12.22 -5.65
C GLU A 38 -15.86 -11.33 -5.13
N PRO A 39 -16.95 -11.13 -5.89
CA PRO A 39 -17.16 -11.61 -7.26
C PRO A 39 -16.15 -11.01 -8.27
N ALA A 40 -15.95 -11.70 -9.39
CA ALA A 40 -14.99 -11.29 -10.41
C ALA A 40 -15.43 -10.02 -11.16
N GLU A 41 -16.72 -9.77 -11.21
CA GLU A 41 -17.33 -8.59 -11.82
C GLU A 41 -18.27 -7.93 -10.83
N LEU A 42 -18.25 -6.60 -10.81
CA LEU A 42 -19.18 -5.79 -10.05
C LEU A 42 -20.14 -5.13 -11.03
N ALA A 43 -21.39 -5.62 -11.06
CA ALA A 43 -22.45 -5.03 -11.86
C ALA A 43 -23.09 -3.86 -11.11
N LEU A 44 -23.07 -2.68 -11.74
CA LEU A 44 -23.71 -1.47 -11.21
C LEU A 44 -24.97 -1.19 -12.03
N ASP A 45 -26.14 -1.31 -11.39
CA ASP A 45 -27.42 -0.86 -11.95
C ASP A 45 -27.88 0.39 -11.19
N PRO A 46 -27.94 1.57 -11.84
CA PRO A 46 -28.33 2.81 -11.19
C PRO A 46 -29.80 2.82 -10.71
N ASN A 47 -30.63 1.88 -11.19
CA ASN A 47 -32.04 1.78 -10.81
C ASN A 47 -32.31 0.64 -9.81
N ALA A 48 -31.28 -0.10 -9.39
CA ALA A 48 -31.45 -1.19 -8.44
C ALA A 48 -31.84 -0.66 -7.05
N SER A 49 -32.78 -1.34 -6.40
CA SER A 49 -33.23 -1.02 -5.04
C SER A 49 -32.26 -1.48 -3.95
N THR A 50 -31.24 -2.27 -4.31
CA THR A 50 -30.25 -2.86 -3.38
C THR A 50 -28.85 -2.70 -3.95
N LEU A 51 -27.89 -2.39 -3.07
CA LEU A 51 -26.49 -2.36 -3.44
C LEU A 51 -25.98 -3.77 -3.79
N PRO A 52 -25.04 -3.89 -4.75
CA PRO A 52 -24.40 -5.15 -5.05
C PRO A 52 -23.59 -5.65 -3.83
N PRO A 53 -23.33 -6.97 -3.77
CA PRO A 53 -22.52 -7.53 -2.70
C PRO A 53 -21.09 -6.97 -2.73
N PRO A 54 -20.40 -6.91 -1.57
CA PRO A 54 -19.01 -6.48 -1.50
C PRO A 54 -18.08 -7.36 -2.35
N VAL A 55 -17.03 -6.77 -2.90
CA VAL A 55 -15.98 -7.46 -3.65
C VAL A 55 -14.76 -7.64 -2.76
N THR A 56 -14.24 -8.86 -2.67
CA THR A 56 -13.01 -9.17 -1.93
C THR A 56 -11.85 -9.37 -2.90
N PHE A 57 -10.75 -8.66 -2.67
CA PHE A 57 -9.51 -8.78 -3.41
C PHE A 57 -8.48 -9.60 -2.63
N ASN A 58 -7.90 -10.59 -3.29
CA ASN A 58 -6.83 -11.43 -2.75
C ASN A 58 -5.65 -11.48 -3.72
N ALA A 59 -4.42 -11.39 -3.22
CA ALA A 59 -3.22 -11.40 -4.04
C ALA A 59 -2.34 -12.58 -3.65
N LEU A 60 -1.83 -13.26 -4.67
CA LEU A 60 -0.71 -14.16 -4.51
C LEU A 60 0.57 -13.37 -4.75
N ALA A 61 1.23 -12.96 -3.68
CA ALA A 61 2.53 -12.30 -3.72
C ALA A 61 3.61 -13.23 -3.18
N VAL A 62 4.76 -13.27 -3.85
CA VAL A 62 5.90 -14.12 -3.45
C VAL A 62 7.16 -13.26 -3.44
N THR A 63 7.96 -13.38 -2.37
CA THR A 63 9.34 -12.87 -2.37
C THR A 63 10.32 -13.98 -2.72
N PRO A 64 11.44 -13.66 -3.39
CA PRO A 64 12.47 -14.65 -3.73
C PRO A 64 13.09 -15.36 -2.53
N ASP A 65 13.02 -14.76 -1.35
CA ASP A 65 13.64 -15.22 -0.10
C ASP A 65 12.62 -15.79 0.91
N ALA A 66 11.39 -16.07 0.47
CA ALA A 66 10.32 -16.67 1.27
C ALA A 66 9.94 -15.88 2.55
N ARG A 67 10.30 -14.60 2.66
CA ARG A 67 9.82 -13.73 3.74
C ARG A 67 8.30 -13.55 3.64
N PRO A 68 7.59 -13.43 4.77
CA PRO A 68 6.17 -13.06 4.76
C PRO A 68 5.95 -11.73 4.03
N VAL A 69 4.93 -11.69 3.17
CA VAL A 69 4.51 -10.47 2.46
C VAL A 69 3.09 -10.15 2.86
N THR A 70 2.87 -8.91 3.29
CA THR A 70 1.54 -8.36 3.48
C THR A 70 1.18 -7.53 2.26
N VAL A 71 0.01 -7.80 1.67
CA VAL A 71 -0.57 -7.00 0.59
C VAL A 71 -1.72 -6.20 1.15
N THR A 72 -1.72 -4.89 0.88
CA THR A 72 -2.81 -3.98 1.20
C THR A 72 -3.44 -3.46 -0.08
N TYR A 73 -4.73 -3.14 -0.01
CA TYR A 73 -5.50 -2.64 -1.13
C TYR A 73 -6.04 -1.25 -0.82
N ALA A 74 -6.16 -0.43 -1.86
CA ALA A 74 -6.78 0.87 -1.78
C ALA A 74 -7.55 1.17 -3.06
N LEU A 75 -8.65 1.92 -2.92
CA LEU A 75 -9.35 2.54 -4.03
C LEU A 75 -8.82 3.97 -4.21
N CYS A 76 -8.20 4.22 -5.37
CA CYS A 76 -7.67 5.52 -5.77
C CYS A 76 -8.69 6.32 -6.57
N ARG A 77 -8.65 7.65 -6.48
CA ARG A 77 -9.38 8.49 -7.44
C ARG A 77 -8.79 8.37 -8.85
N PRO A 78 -9.60 8.52 -9.91
CA PRO A 78 -9.13 8.43 -11.29
C PRO A 78 -8.12 9.52 -11.68
N ASP A 79 -8.16 10.69 -11.02
CA ASP A 79 -7.26 11.83 -11.27
C ASP A 79 -5.88 11.69 -10.59
N VAL A 80 -5.71 10.68 -9.72
CA VAL A 80 -4.43 10.39 -9.07
C VAL A 80 -3.63 9.44 -9.97
N ASN A 81 -2.44 9.87 -10.39
CA ASN A 81 -1.55 9.03 -11.19
C ASN A 81 -1.11 7.78 -10.38
N PRO A 82 -1.51 6.56 -10.79
CA PRO A 82 -1.16 5.33 -10.07
C PRO A 82 0.33 4.97 -10.18
N TYR A 83 1.08 5.65 -11.04
CA TYR A 83 2.52 5.44 -11.27
C TYR A 83 3.40 6.57 -10.69
N GLY A 84 2.84 7.54 -9.95
CA GLY A 84 3.56 8.63 -9.27
C GLY A 84 3.99 8.30 -7.82
N ASP A 85 4.76 9.20 -7.19
CA ASP A 85 5.62 8.92 -6.02
C ASP A 85 4.94 8.50 -4.69
N THR A 86 3.62 8.36 -4.57
CA THR A 86 2.99 7.71 -3.40
C THR A 86 1.61 7.14 -3.75
N GLY A 87 1.53 5.81 -3.87
CA GLY A 87 0.31 5.05 -4.16
C GLY A 87 -0.74 5.19 -3.04
N CYS A 88 -1.99 5.45 -3.42
CA CYS A 88 -3.02 6.02 -2.52
C CYS A 88 -3.19 5.25 -1.21
N PRO A 89 -3.09 5.95 -0.06
CA PRO A 89 -4.27 6.50 0.63
C PRO A 89 -4.03 7.89 1.30
N GLY A 90 -5.10 8.60 1.70
CA GLY A 90 -5.08 10.00 2.15
C GLY A 90 -6.12 10.82 1.38
N ALA A 91 -5.86 12.08 1.01
CA ALA A 91 -6.79 12.86 0.18
C ALA A 91 -7.04 12.29 -1.23
N GLY A 92 -6.23 11.30 -1.67
CA GLY A 92 -6.29 10.68 -3.00
C GLY A 92 -6.92 9.29 -3.06
N GLY A 93 -7.35 8.70 -1.93
CA GLY A 93 -7.97 7.37 -1.94
C GLY A 93 -8.30 6.81 -0.56
N VAL A 94 -9.02 5.69 -0.54
CA VAL A 94 -9.44 4.97 0.68
C VAL A 94 -8.76 3.61 0.75
N ALA A 95 -8.24 3.25 1.93
CA ALA A 95 -7.74 1.91 2.17
C ALA A 95 -8.90 0.91 2.29
N LEU A 96 -8.81 -0.21 1.56
CA LEU A 96 -9.79 -1.29 1.62
C LEU A 96 -9.38 -2.26 2.74
N GLN A 97 -10.09 -2.18 3.86
CA GLN A 97 -9.84 -3.05 5.00
C GLN A 97 -10.03 -4.51 4.59
N ASN A 98 -9.01 -5.33 4.86
CA ASN A 98 -8.98 -6.75 4.46
C ASN A 98 -9.20 -6.98 2.95
N GLY A 99 -8.92 -5.99 2.10
CA GLY A 99 -9.15 -6.09 0.66
C GLY A 99 -10.62 -6.09 0.25
N VAL A 100 -11.54 -5.64 1.10
CA VAL A 100 -12.97 -5.61 0.81
C VAL A 100 -13.38 -4.23 0.26
N LEU A 101 -13.89 -4.22 -0.97
CA LEU A 101 -14.60 -3.10 -1.57
C LEU A 101 -16.10 -3.26 -1.33
N SER A 102 -16.68 -2.43 -0.47
CA SER A 102 -18.12 -2.38 -0.25
C SER A 102 -18.69 -1.04 -0.68
N LEU A 103 -19.73 -1.06 -1.53
CA LEU A 103 -20.47 0.16 -1.86
C LEU A 103 -21.36 0.65 -0.71
N SER A 104 -21.50 -0.12 0.37
CA SER A 104 -22.15 0.35 1.60
C SER A 104 -21.21 1.16 2.50
N ASP A 105 -19.90 1.18 2.21
CA ASP A 105 -18.92 1.94 2.98
C ASP A 105 -18.98 3.42 2.57
N PRO A 106 -19.30 4.36 3.49
CA PRO A 106 -19.36 5.78 3.19
C PRO A 106 -18.04 6.36 2.65
N ALA A 107 -16.89 5.81 3.05
CA ALA A 107 -15.59 6.29 2.59
C ALA A 107 -15.33 5.89 1.13
N VAL A 108 -15.83 4.72 0.71
CA VAL A 108 -15.83 4.29 -0.70
C VAL A 108 -16.79 5.14 -1.52
N GLN A 109 -17.99 5.40 -1.01
CA GLN A 109 -18.99 6.25 -1.68
C GLN A 109 -18.50 7.68 -1.90
N ALA A 110 -17.72 8.24 -0.97
CA ALA A 110 -17.17 9.59 -1.10
C ALA A 110 -16.10 9.74 -2.20
N LEU A 111 -15.64 8.62 -2.77
CA LEU A 111 -14.62 8.57 -3.83
C LEU A 111 -15.18 8.27 -5.22
N LEU A 112 -16.37 7.67 -5.31
CA LEU A 112 -17.06 7.32 -6.55
C LEU A 112 -17.96 8.47 -7.02
#